data_AF-A0A7V4EKL8-F1
#
_entry.id   AF-A0A7V4EKL8-F1
#
_cell.length_a   1.000
_cell.length_b   1.000
_cell.length_c   1.000
_cell.angle_alpha   90.00
_cell.angle_beta   90.00
_cell.angle_gamma   90.00
#
_symmetry.space_group_name_H-M   'P 1'
#
loop_
_entity.id
_entity.type
_entity.pdbx_description
1 polymer ?
#
loop_
_entity_poly.entity_id
_entity_poly.type
_entity_poly.pdbx_seq_one_letter_code
_entity_poly.pdbx_strand_id
1 'polypeptide(L)'
;MSAPPNPNSASTTAASMSWSGNFPEQRKTAPAFANRTRAAILCPMNTQGDPRPDAGAPARRPRPGEILELRIDNLAYGGQGVARLDGLVFMVRRGLPGDTVRARVTRRKKNLIEARVEEVAEPSPHRMAPRCAHFERCGGCAWQHLDYAQQLAWKERLVRDHFKRLAGMPGAPVLPIAGMDDPWRYRNKMEYAFGEFGDGRLKLGLHAMGRFDVIIDVDDCHLQPEVCNAVRNRVRAMARAGGWTPYHMRRHTGVMRHLALRSAQGGDALMAAFSTSGEPFPDARETAETLAAEFPQIQSVMHFVNPSKGGAAVQGEGRALVGPDRIVETILGLELEVSAESFMQTNTAQCERLYQALLDACEFDGTETVLDLYTGAGPIALLAARRAARVV
;
A
#
# COMPACT_ATOMS: atom_id res chain seq x y z
N MET A 1 45.05 62.72 -4.30
CA MET A 1 43.95 62.28 -5.19
C MET A 1 43.58 60.88 -4.78
N SER A 2 42.43 60.77 -4.12
CA SER A 2 41.86 59.54 -3.61
C SER A 2 41.09 58.82 -4.73
N ALA A 3 41.26 57.51 -4.83
CA ALA A 3 40.27 56.59 -5.40
C ALA A 3 40.28 55.30 -4.53
N PRO A 4 39.10 54.74 -4.20
CA PRO A 4 38.91 53.94 -2.99
C PRO A 4 39.20 52.45 -3.18
N PRO A 5 39.51 51.70 -2.10
CA PRO A 5 39.51 50.24 -2.11
C PRO A 5 38.10 49.65 -2.05
N ASN A 6 37.98 48.53 -2.75
CA ASN A 6 36.81 47.71 -3.03
C ASN A 6 36.15 47.13 -1.75
N PRO A 7 34.83 47.28 -1.54
CA PRO A 7 34.11 46.69 -0.42
C PRO A 7 33.64 45.28 -0.79
N ASN A 8 34.42 44.25 -0.45
CA ASN A 8 33.90 42.89 -0.39
C ASN A 8 34.67 42.08 0.66
N SER A 9 34.39 42.42 1.93
CA SER A 9 34.57 41.50 3.05
C SER A 9 33.38 41.68 3.97
N ALA A 10 32.37 40.83 3.77
CA ALA A 10 31.25 40.69 4.70
C ALA A 10 30.94 39.20 4.83
N SER A 11 31.52 38.63 5.88
CA SER A 11 31.12 37.38 6.50
C SER A 11 29.61 37.39 6.75
N THR A 12 28.86 36.49 6.11
CA THR A 12 27.47 36.22 6.48
C THR A 12 27.46 35.05 7.47
N THR A 13 27.40 35.41 8.75
CA THR A 13 27.19 34.50 9.86
C THR A 13 25.79 33.89 9.72
N ALA A 14 25.70 32.59 9.45
CA ALA A 14 24.45 31.85 9.52
C ALA A 14 24.02 31.76 11.00
N ALA A 15 23.05 32.58 11.39
CA ALA A 15 22.41 32.49 12.68
C ALA A 15 21.53 31.23 12.73
N SER A 16 22.03 30.18 13.35
CA SER A 16 21.24 29.04 13.80
C SER A 16 20.33 29.48 14.94
N MET A 17 19.04 29.69 14.67
CA MET A 17 18.04 29.80 15.74
C MET A 17 17.57 28.40 16.12
N SER A 18 18.12 27.87 17.22
CA SER A 18 17.60 26.71 17.93
C SER A 18 16.34 27.10 18.70
N TRP A 19 15.19 26.55 18.32
CA TRP A 19 13.95 26.73 19.07
C TRP A 19 13.88 25.67 20.18
N SER A 20 14.23 26.05 21.41
CA SER A 20 14.09 25.22 22.61
C SER A 20 12.75 25.51 23.30
N GLY A 21 11.67 24.97 22.73
CA GLY A 21 10.34 24.99 23.34
C GLY A 21 10.07 23.69 24.11
N ASN A 22 10.15 23.77 25.44
CA ASN A 22 9.77 22.68 26.36
C ASN A 22 8.25 22.46 26.30
N PHE A 23 7.78 21.36 25.69
CA PHE A 23 6.39 20.91 25.80
C PHE A 23 6.28 19.91 26.97
N PRO A 24 5.38 20.13 27.94
CA PRO A 24 5.17 19.17 29.03
C PRO A 24 4.52 17.88 28.49
N GLU A 25 5.01 16.73 28.98
CA GLU A 25 4.47 15.39 28.70
C GLU A 25 2.95 15.33 28.95
N GLN A 26 2.16 15.35 27.87
CA GLN A 26 0.76 14.98 27.95
C GLN A 26 0.64 13.46 28.04
N ARG A 27 0.22 12.99 29.22
CA ARG A 27 -0.21 11.61 29.47
C ARG A 27 -1.18 11.15 28.37
N LYS A 28 -0.89 9.99 27.78
CA LYS A 28 -1.75 9.29 26.81
C LYS A 28 -3.09 8.89 27.46
N THR A 29 -4.08 9.77 27.41
CA THR A 29 -5.48 9.40 27.51
C THR A 29 -6.10 9.47 26.11
N ALA A 30 -6.13 8.33 25.42
CA ALA A 30 -6.86 8.23 24.16
C ALA A 30 -8.36 8.50 24.44
N PRO A 31 -9.00 9.46 23.75
CA PRO A 31 -10.43 9.67 23.92
C PRO A 31 -11.20 8.44 23.42
N ALA A 32 -12.28 8.10 24.12
CA ALA A 32 -13.13 6.93 23.91
C ALA A 32 -13.87 6.88 22.54
N PHE A 33 -13.50 7.74 21.58
CA PHE A 33 -14.06 7.82 20.24
C PHE A 33 -13.59 6.70 19.30
N ALA A 34 -12.45 6.05 19.57
CA ALA A 34 -11.84 5.09 18.64
C ALA A 34 -12.50 3.69 18.60
N ASN A 35 -13.26 3.29 19.63
CA ASN A 35 -13.75 1.91 19.76
C ASN A 35 -15.15 1.66 19.17
N ARG A 36 -15.96 2.70 18.92
CA ARG A 36 -17.29 2.53 18.31
C ARG A 36 -17.25 2.46 16.77
N THR A 37 -16.21 3.02 16.14
CA THR A 37 -16.11 3.16 14.68
C THR A 37 -15.67 1.88 13.97
N ARG A 38 -14.82 1.04 14.59
CA ARG A 38 -14.28 -0.15 13.90
C ARG A 38 -15.33 -1.16 13.45
N ALA A 39 -16.41 -1.36 14.22
CA ALA A 39 -17.47 -2.30 13.84
C ALA A 39 -18.42 -1.73 12.76
N ALA A 40 -18.68 -0.42 12.80
CA ALA A 40 -19.52 0.27 11.81
C ALA A 40 -18.81 0.43 10.45
N ILE A 41 -17.48 0.56 10.45
CA ILE A 41 -16.64 0.69 9.26
C ILE A 41 -16.41 -0.66 8.56
N LEU A 42 -16.22 -1.75 9.32
CA LEU A 42 -15.93 -3.08 8.76
C LEU A 42 -17.17 -3.82 8.24
N CYS A 43 -18.35 -3.53 8.78
CA CYS A 43 -19.60 -4.08 8.30
C CYS A 43 -20.73 -3.13 8.70
N PRO A 44 -21.25 -2.32 7.77
CA PRO A 44 -22.19 -1.26 8.11
C PRO A 44 -23.58 -1.86 8.42
N MET A 45 -23.89 -2.07 9.71
CA MET A 45 -25.23 -2.46 10.16
C MET A 45 -26.28 -1.48 9.61
N ASN A 46 -27.26 -1.95 8.85
CA ASN A 46 -28.36 -1.11 8.40
C ASN A 46 -29.21 -0.72 9.63
N THR A 47 -29.18 0.54 10.08
CA THR A 47 -29.96 1.00 11.23
C THR A 47 -31.15 1.87 10.85
N GLN A 48 -31.60 1.86 9.58
CA GLN A 48 -32.86 2.49 9.19
C GLN A 48 -33.58 1.67 8.11
N GLY A 49 -34.74 1.12 8.47
CA GLY A 49 -35.89 1.06 7.57
C GLY A 49 -36.35 -0.28 6.99
N ASP A 50 -35.69 -1.42 7.25
CA ASP A 50 -36.24 -2.73 6.86
C ASP A 50 -37.10 -3.27 8.01
N PRO A 51 -38.35 -3.75 7.79
CA PRO A 51 -39.12 -4.38 8.84
C PRO A 51 -38.31 -5.53 9.41
N ARG A 52 -38.09 -5.53 10.73
CA ARG A 52 -37.45 -6.65 11.42
C ARG A 52 -38.31 -7.88 11.08
N PRO A 53 -37.78 -8.89 10.35
CA PRO A 53 -38.52 -10.13 10.25
C PRO A 53 -38.63 -10.69 11.67
N ASP A 54 -39.83 -11.16 11.96
CA ASP A 54 -40.27 -11.65 13.26
C ASP A 54 -39.17 -12.44 13.97
N ALA A 55 -38.86 -12.08 15.22
CA ALA A 55 -37.73 -12.58 15.96
C ALA A 55 -38.03 -14.00 16.49
N GLY A 56 -38.02 -14.98 15.58
CA GLY A 56 -37.82 -16.38 15.93
C GLY A 56 -36.50 -16.55 16.68
N ALA A 57 -36.44 -17.54 17.57
CA ALA A 57 -35.29 -17.85 18.41
C ALA A 57 -33.96 -17.76 17.64
N PRO A 58 -32.86 -17.27 18.26
CA PRO A 58 -31.61 -17.07 17.55
C PRO A 58 -31.12 -18.41 16.99
N ALA A 59 -31.13 -18.51 15.66
CA ALA A 59 -30.61 -19.66 14.95
C ALA A 59 -29.21 -20.01 15.45
N ARG A 60 -28.95 -21.31 15.55
CA ARG A 60 -27.68 -21.87 16.03
C ARG A 60 -26.52 -21.14 15.35
N ARG A 61 -25.72 -20.41 16.15
CA ARG A 61 -24.54 -19.73 15.62
C ARG A 61 -23.54 -20.77 15.11
N PRO A 62 -23.07 -20.66 13.86
CA PRO A 62 -22.20 -21.66 13.26
C PRO A 62 -20.82 -21.65 13.90
N ARG A 63 -20.16 -22.82 13.87
CA ARG A 63 -18.86 -23.04 14.49
C ARG A 63 -17.73 -22.85 13.45
N PRO A 64 -16.52 -22.42 13.86
CA PRO A 64 -15.37 -22.46 12.97
C PRO A 64 -15.19 -23.85 12.35
N GLY A 65 -14.96 -23.89 11.04
CA GLY A 65 -14.85 -25.12 10.24
C GLY A 65 -16.14 -25.53 9.53
N GLU A 66 -17.31 -25.10 10.01
CA GLU A 66 -18.61 -25.37 9.39
C GLU A 66 -18.72 -24.71 8.00
N ILE A 67 -19.31 -25.41 7.05
CA ILE A 67 -19.54 -24.93 5.68
C ILE A 67 -21.03 -24.61 5.55
N LEU A 68 -21.31 -23.41 5.05
CA LEU A 68 -22.67 -22.91 4.84
C LEU A 68 -22.81 -22.41 3.41
N GLU A 69 -23.99 -22.58 2.84
CA GLU A 69 -24.34 -21.90 1.59
C GLU A 69 -24.74 -20.45 1.90
N LEU A 70 -24.10 -19.49 1.24
CA LEU A 70 -24.33 -18.06 1.44
C LEU A 70 -24.49 -17.39 0.09
N ARG A 71 -25.53 -16.55 -0.03
CA ARG A 71 -25.67 -15.59 -1.12
C ARG A 71 -24.97 -14.29 -0.74
N ILE A 72 -24.10 -13.81 -1.61
CA ILE A 72 -23.36 -12.56 -1.39
C ILE A 72 -24.12 -11.40 -2.04
N ASP A 73 -24.45 -10.37 -1.25
CA ASP A 73 -25.29 -9.26 -1.74
C ASP A 73 -24.54 -7.93 -1.83
N ASN A 74 -23.40 -7.80 -1.12
CA ASN A 74 -22.70 -6.53 -0.99
C ASN A 74 -21.19 -6.73 -0.80
N LEU A 75 -20.40 -5.66 -0.96
CA LEU A 75 -18.98 -5.59 -0.63
C LEU A 75 -18.76 -4.63 0.52
N ALA A 76 -18.00 -5.04 1.52
CA ALA A 76 -17.54 -4.15 2.56
C ALA A 76 -16.27 -3.40 2.14
N TYR A 77 -15.97 -2.32 2.86
CA TYR A 77 -14.66 -1.68 2.83
C TYR A 77 -13.55 -2.70 3.13
N GLY A 78 -12.50 -2.73 2.30
CA GLY A 78 -11.46 -3.77 2.35
C GLY A 78 -11.76 -5.00 1.49
N GLY A 79 -12.93 -5.05 0.86
CA GLY A 79 -13.19 -5.92 -0.29
C GLY A 79 -13.70 -7.32 0.01
N GLN A 80 -14.19 -7.55 1.23
CA GLN A 80 -14.87 -8.80 1.58
C GLN A 80 -16.34 -8.75 1.17
N GLY A 81 -16.86 -9.87 0.65
CA GLY A 81 -18.28 -10.04 0.40
C GLY A 81 -19.07 -10.02 1.71
N VAL A 82 -20.30 -9.56 1.66
CA VAL A 82 -21.23 -9.50 2.78
C VAL A 82 -22.45 -10.36 2.45
N ALA A 83 -22.74 -11.31 3.33
CA ALA A 83 -23.93 -12.15 3.28
C ALA A 83 -24.72 -12.05 4.59
N ARG A 84 -26.02 -12.31 4.52
CA ARG A 84 -26.89 -12.40 5.70
C ARG A 84 -27.63 -13.73 5.67
N LEU A 85 -27.60 -14.44 6.80
CA LEU A 85 -28.32 -15.69 6.99
C LEU A 85 -28.79 -15.74 8.45
N ASP A 86 -30.08 -16.00 8.66
CA ASP A 86 -30.71 -16.09 9.98
C ASP A 86 -30.40 -14.91 10.94
N GLY A 87 -30.42 -13.69 10.41
CA GLY A 87 -30.10 -12.48 11.18
C GLY A 87 -28.61 -12.31 11.54
N LEU A 88 -27.74 -13.22 11.11
CA LEU A 88 -26.29 -13.13 11.27
C LEU A 88 -25.65 -12.51 10.03
N VAL A 89 -24.59 -11.73 10.22
CA VAL A 89 -23.83 -11.11 9.13
C VAL A 89 -22.48 -11.81 8.95
N PHE A 90 -22.18 -12.17 7.71
CA PHE A 90 -20.96 -12.88 7.32
C PHE A 90 -20.06 -11.98 6.47
N MET A 91 -18.80 -11.84 6.87
CA MET A 91 -17.74 -11.30 6.02
C MET A 91 -17.07 -12.46 5.29
N VAL A 92 -17.37 -12.59 4.01
CA VAL A 92 -16.93 -13.71 3.18
C VAL A 92 -15.76 -13.27 2.32
N ARG A 93 -14.57 -13.72 2.68
CA ARG A 93 -13.36 -13.51 1.88
C ARG A 93 -13.52 -14.18 0.51
N ARG A 94 -13.17 -13.45 -0.56
CA ARG A 94 -13.33 -13.85 -1.98
C ARG A 94 -14.77 -14.03 -2.47
N GLY A 95 -15.77 -13.66 -1.66
CA GLY A 95 -17.15 -13.57 -2.11
C GLY A 95 -17.39 -12.24 -2.84
N LEU A 96 -18.09 -12.28 -3.96
CA LEU A 96 -18.49 -11.13 -4.76
C LEU A 96 -20.01 -11.03 -4.83
N PRO A 97 -20.58 -9.82 -4.89
CA PRO A 97 -22.02 -9.63 -5.02
C PRO A 97 -22.58 -10.36 -6.24
N GLY A 98 -23.65 -11.11 -6.01
CA GLY A 98 -24.27 -11.98 -7.00
C GLY A 98 -23.81 -13.44 -6.94
N ASP A 99 -22.77 -13.78 -6.18
CA ASP A 99 -22.40 -15.18 -6.00
C ASP A 99 -23.33 -15.92 -5.03
N THR A 100 -23.56 -17.19 -5.31
CA THR A 100 -23.94 -18.22 -4.33
C THR A 100 -22.72 -19.07 -4.03
N VAL A 101 -22.26 -19.11 -2.77
CA VAL A 101 -21.01 -19.77 -2.38
C VAL A 101 -21.19 -20.75 -1.24
N ARG A 102 -20.41 -21.84 -1.25
CA ARG A 102 -20.16 -22.65 -0.07
C ARG A 102 -19.01 -22.01 0.69
N ALA A 103 -19.33 -21.38 1.81
CA ALA A 103 -18.38 -20.62 2.61
C ALA A 103 -18.06 -21.35 3.91
N ARG A 104 -16.76 -21.53 4.18
CA ARG A 104 -16.26 -22.08 5.43
C ARG A 104 -16.10 -21.00 6.48
N VAL A 105 -16.73 -21.17 7.63
CA VAL A 105 -16.57 -20.28 8.79
C VAL A 105 -15.14 -20.38 9.30
N THR A 106 -14.44 -19.26 9.35
CA THR A 106 -13.05 -19.17 9.83
C THR A 106 -12.97 -18.66 11.25
N ARG A 107 -13.79 -17.67 11.62
CA ARG A 107 -13.78 -17.08 12.96
C ARG A 107 -15.15 -16.51 13.33
N ARG A 108 -15.55 -16.69 14.59
CA ARG A 108 -16.75 -16.09 15.16
C ARG A 108 -16.38 -14.85 15.98
N LYS A 109 -17.01 -13.72 15.71
CA LYS A 109 -16.95 -12.49 16.54
C LYS A 109 -18.33 -12.23 17.16
N LYS A 110 -18.43 -11.22 18.04
CA LYS A 110 -19.66 -10.91 18.80
C LYS A 110 -20.85 -10.62 17.86
N ASN A 111 -20.65 -9.80 16.83
CA ASN A 111 -21.69 -9.29 15.93
C ASN A 111 -21.49 -9.70 14.46
N LEU A 112 -20.49 -10.53 14.17
CA LEU A 112 -20.04 -10.80 12.81
C LEU A 112 -19.38 -12.18 12.75
N ILE A 113 -19.52 -12.86 11.62
CA ILE A 113 -18.87 -14.13 11.35
C ILE A 113 -17.93 -13.95 10.15
N GLU A 114 -16.67 -14.34 10.31
CA GLU A 114 -15.72 -14.34 9.21
C GLU A 114 -15.75 -15.71 8.55
N ALA A 115 -15.88 -15.72 7.23
CA ALA A 115 -15.87 -16.91 6.41
C ALA A 115 -14.97 -16.71 5.19
N ARG A 116 -14.65 -17.80 4.50
CA ARG A 116 -13.96 -17.77 3.21
C ARG A 116 -14.73 -18.63 2.23
N VAL A 117 -14.80 -18.21 0.97
CA VAL A 117 -15.29 -19.06 -0.11
C VAL A 117 -14.42 -20.32 -0.17
N GLU A 118 -15.07 -21.47 -0.17
CA GLU A 118 -14.44 -22.77 -0.45
C GLU A 118 -14.79 -23.23 -1.87
N GLU A 119 -16.03 -22.96 -2.28
CA GLU A 119 -16.53 -23.26 -3.60
C GLU A 119 -17.57 -22.20 -4.01
N VAL A 120 -17.57 -21.84 -5.30
CA VAL A 120 -18.59 -20.96 -5.88
C VAL A 120 -19.60 -21.87 -6.58
N ALA A 121 -20.80 -21.97 -6.02
CA ALA A 121 -21.87 -22.80 -6.58
C ALA A 121 -22.49 -22.12 -7.81
N GLU A 122 -22.77 -20.82 -7.69
CA GLU A 122 -23.25 -19.98 -8.79
C GLU A 122 -22.44 -18.69 -8.82
N PRO A 123 -21.64 -18.46 -9.88
CA PRO A 123 -20.82 -17.25 -9.98
C PRO A 123 -21.67 -16.04 -10.36
N SER A 124 -21.34 -14.89 -9.78
CA SER A 124 -21.81 -13.59 -10.26
C SER A 124 -21.46 -13.39 -11.74
N PRO A 125 -22.30 -12.73 -12.56
CA PRO A 125 -21.98 -12.42 -13.95
C PRO A 125 -20.74 -11.51 -14.10
N HIS A 126 -20.34 -10.86 -13.01
CA HIS A 126 -19.20 -9.95 -12.92
C HIS A 126 -17.91 -10.61 -12.40
N ARG A 127 -18.00 -11.89 -12.04
CA ARG A 127 -16.86 -12.67 -11.58
C ARG A 127 -16.00 -13.06 -12.78
N MET A 128 -14.70 -12.86 -12.64
CA MET A 128 -13.70 -13.28 -13.62
C MET A 128 -12.58 -14.09 -12.97
N ALA A 129 -11.87 -14.86 -13.77
CA ALA A 129 -10.66 -15.52 -13.30
C ALA A 129 -9.58 -14.46 -12.99
N PRO A 130 -8.95 -14.50 -11.81
CA PRO A 130 -7.87 -13.57 -11.48
C PRO A 130 -6.65 -13.84 -12.38
N ARG A 131 -6.06 -12.78 -12.93
CA ARG A 131 -4.85 -12.90 -13.77
C ARG A 131 -3.63 -13.42 -13.02
N CYS A 132 -3.49 -13.11 -11.73
CA CYS A 132 -2.31 -13.47 -10.94
C CYS A 132 -2.41 -14.88 -10.37
N ALA A 133 -1.45 -15.74 -10.69
CA ALA A 133 -1.33 -17.09 -10.14
C ALA A 133 -1.21 -17.11 -8.59
N HIS A 134 -0.74 -16.01 -7.99
CA HIS A 134 -0.58 -15.88 -6.55
C HIS A 134 -1.85 -15.35 -5.84
N PHE A 135 -2.92 -15.01 -6.56
CA PHE A 135 -4.10 -14.33 -6.03
C PHE A 135 -4.70 -15.02 -4.79
N GLU A 136 -4.84 -16.35 -4.81
CA GLU A 136 -5.45 -17.08 -3.69
C GLU A 136 -4.66 -16.97 -2.37
N ARG A 137 -3.34 -16.78 -2.45
CA ARG A 137 -2.44 -16.80 -1.29
C ARG A 137 -1.92 -15.41 -0.91
N CYS A 138 -1.77 -14.52 -1.89
CA CYS A 138 -1.24 -13.17 -1.70
C CYS A 138 -2.27 -12.25 -1.06
N GLY A 139 -1.85 -11.47 -0.06
CA GLY A 139 -2.72 -10.49 0.61
C GLY A 139 -2.93 -9.16 -0.13
N GLY A 140 -2.27 -8.95 -1.27
CA GLY A 140 -2.21 -7.62 -1.89
C GLY A 140 -3.43 -7.22 -2.73
N CYS A 141 -3.94 -8.12 -3.57
CA CYS A 141 -5.04 -7.82 -4.51
C CYS A 141 -6.37 -8.40 -4.00
N ALA A 142 -7.30 -7.54 -3.57
CA ALA A 142 -8.59 -7.98 -3.05
C ALA A 142 -9.59 -8.37 -4.16
N TRP A 143 -9.58 -7.65 -5.29
CA TRP A 143 -10.67 -7.68 -6.29
C TRP A 143 -10.29 -8.15 -7.68
N GLN A 144 -9.14 -8.81 -7.86
CA GLN A 144 -8.71 -9.25 -9.20
C GLN A 144 -9.70 -10.21 -9.90
N HIS A 145 -10.53 -10.89 -9.13
CA HIS A 145 -11.64 -11.75 -9.58
C HIS A 145 -12.95 -11.01 -9.90
N LEU A 146 -12.98 -9.67 -9.85
CA LEU A 146 -14.13 -8.83 -10.19
C LEU A 146 -13.78 -8.00 -11.41
N ASP A 147 -14.70 -7.90 -12.39
CA ASP A 147 -14.47 -7.09 -13.57
C ASP A 147 -14.17 -5.62 -13.23
N TYR A 148 -13.33 -4.98 -14.03
CA TYR A 148 -12.78 -3.67 -13.68
C TYR A 148 -13.85 -2.57 -13.62
N ALA A 149 -14.85 -2.61 -14.51
CA ALA A 149 -15.95 -1.64 -14.50
C ALA A 149 -16.73 -1.74 -13.17
N GLN A 150 -16.98 -2.95 -12.69
CA GLN A 150 -17.59 -3.17 -11.39
C GLN A 150 -16.67 -2.77 -10.23
N GLN A 151 -15.35 -2.94 -10.34
CA GLN A 151 -14.44 -2.39 -9.32
C GLN A 151 -14.62 -0.87 -9.16
N LEU A 152 -14.79 -0.12 -10.25
CA LEU A 152 -15.05 1.31 -10.22
C LEU A 152 -16.44 1.62 -9.64
N ALA A 153 -17.48 0.93 -10.10
CA ALA A 153 -18.85 1.11 -9.60
C ALA A 153 -18.96 0.82 -8.09
N TRP A 154 -18.31 -0.24 -7.60
CA TRP A 154 -18.29 -0.57 -6.17
C TRP A 154 -17.49 0.44 -5.35
N LYS A 155 -16.37 0.98 -5.86
CA LYS A 155 -15.67 2.09 -5.20
C LYS A 155 -16.56 3.32 -5.08
N GLU A 156 -17.27 3.67 -6.15
CA GLU A 156 -18.19 4.81 -6.15
C GLU A 156 -19.29 4.62 -5.10
N ARG A 157 -19.93 3.44 -5.10
CA ARG A 157 -20.96 3.10 -4.13
C ARG A 157 -20.44 3.19 -2.70
N LEU A 158 -19.23 2.68 -2.42
CA LEU A 158 -18.61 2.77 -1.10
C LEU A 158 -18.40 4.23 -0.67
N VAL A 159 -17.96 5.11 -1.58
CA VAL A 159 -17.80 6.55 -1.28
C VAL A 159 -19.16 7.20 -0.99
N ARG A 160 -20.18 6.96 -1.82
CA ARG A 160 -21.54 7.46 -1.60
C ARG A 160 -22.12 6.97 -0.26
N ASP A 161 -21.93 5.69 0.05
CA ASP A 161 -22.39 5.09 1.29
C ASP A 161 -21.69 5.72 2.51
N HIS A 162 -20.40 6.03 2.41
CA HIS A 162 -19.68 6.75 3.47
C HIS A 162 -20.21 8.17 3.67
N PHE A 163 -20.45 8.94 2.60
CA PHE A 163 -21.07 10.27 2.72
C PHE A 163 -22.44 10.22 3.38
N LYS A 164 -23.30 9.30 2.92
CA LYS A 164 -24.64 9.11 3.49
C LYS A 164 -24.60 8.75 4.98
N ARG A 165 -23.74 7.80 5.36
CA ARG A 165 -23.82 7.16 6.67
C ARG A 165 -22.89 7.73 7.73
N LEU A 166 -21.68 8.12 7.33
CA LEU A 166 -20.66 8.64 8.26
C LEU A 166 -20.72 10.16 8.35
N ALA A 167 -20.92 10.83 7.21
CA ALA A 167 -21.00 12.29 7.18
C ALA A 167 -22.44 12.83 7.32
N GLY A 168 -23.46 11.97 7.20
CA GLY A 168 -24.86 12.41 7.24
C GLY A 168 -25.25 13.25 6.01
N MET A 169 -24.55 13.09 4.88
CA MET A 169 -24.72 13.87 3.66
C MET A 169 -25.19 12.98 2.48
N PRO A 170 -26.43 12.48 2.49
CA PRO A 170 -26.94 11.58 1.44
C PRO A 170 -26.99 12.21 0.03
N GLY A 171 -27.04 13.53 -0.06
CA GLY A 171 -27.07 14.29 -1.32
C GLY A 171 -25.71 14.84 -1.75
N ALA A 172 -24.61 14.46 -1.08
CA ALA A 172 -23.29 14.94 -1.47
C ALA A 172 -22.99 14.54 -2.93
N PRO A 173 -22.55 15.48 -3.79
CA PRO A 173 -22.15 15.15 -5.15
C PRO A 173 -20.91 14.25 -5.09
N VAL A 174 -21.03 13.06 -5.66
CA VAL A 174 -19.91 12.14 -5.87
C VAL A 174 -19.74 12.00 -7.37
N LEU A 175 -18.60 12.48 -7.86
CA LEU A 175 -18.19 12.31 -9.25
C LEU A 175 -17.87 10.84 -9.54
N PRO A 176 -17.97 10.39 -10.79
CA PRO A 176 -17.54 9.06 -11.19
C PRO A 176 -16.09 8.78 -10.79
N ILE A 177 -15.81 7.54 -10.36
CA ILE A 177 -14.44 7.14 -10.02
C ILE A 177 -13.56 7.19 -11.27
N ALA A 178 -12.50 7.98 -11.23
CA ALA A 178 -11.48 7.99 -12.27
C ALA A 178 -10.76 6.62 -12.33
N GLY A 179 -11.02 5.87 -13.40
CA GLY A 179 -10.34 4.60 -13.68
C GLY A 179 -8.96 4.78 -14.29
N MET A 180 -8.27 3.66 -14.51
CA MET A 180 -7.03 3.55 -15.26
C MET A 180 -7.29 2.74 -16.53
N ASP A 181 -6.76 3.19 -17.66
CA ASP A 181 -7.01 2.54 -18.95
C ASP A 181 -6.37 1.15 -19.00
N ASP A 182 -5.14 1.01 -18.50
CA ASP A 182 -4.49 -0.27 -18.26
C ASP A 182 -4.19 -0.46 -16.76
N PRO A 183 -5.04 -1.16 -15.98
CA PRO A 183 -4.90 -1.30 -14.54
C PRO A 183 -3.83 -2.35 -14.12
N TRP A 184 -2.75 -2.45 -14.88
CA TRP A 184 -1.62 -3.35 -14.65
C TRP A 184 -0.30 -2.59 -14.65
N ARG A 185 0.76 -3.22 -14.11
CA ARG A 185 2.15 -2.73 -14.13
C ARG A 185 2.38 -1.31 -13.59
N TYR A 186 1.40 -0.72 -12.91
CA TYR A 186 1.42 0.67 -12.48
C TYR A 186 2.23 0.93 -11.21
N ARG A 187 2.56 -0.10 -10.44
CA ARG A 187 3.05 0.03 -9.07
C ARG A 187 4.55 0.32 -9.06
N ASN A 188 4.90 1.57 -8.75
CA ASN A 188 6.27 2.08 -8.79
C ASN A 188 7.10 1.75 -7.53
N LYS A 189 6.50 1.21 -6.46
CA LYS A 189 7.23 0.72 -5.28
C LYS A 189 6.64 -0.59 -4.76
N MET A 190 7.49 -1.59 -4.58
CA MET A 190 7.13 -2.86 -3.95
C MET A 190 8.17 -3.27 -2.91
N GLU A 191 7.71 -3.84 -1.81
CA GLU A 191 8.55 -4.33 -0.73
C GLU A 191 8.38 -5.86 -0.64
N TYR A 192 9.43 -6.58 -1.01
CA TYR A 192 9.50 -8.02 -0.96
C TYR A 192 10.21 -8.47 0.30
N ALA A 193 9.73 -9.55 0.92
CA ALA A 193 10.36 -10.18 2.07
C ALA A 193 11.09 -11.44 1.63
N PHE A 194 12.26 -11.65 2.23
CA PHE A 194 12.99 -12.92 2.15
C PHE A 194 12.35 -13.93 3.11
N GLY A 195 12.24 -15.18 2.67
CA GLY A 195 11.70 -16.28 3.49
C GLY A 195 12.28 -17.63 3.07
N GLU A 196 11.70 -18.72 3.59
CA GLU A 196 12.17 -20.09 3.31
C GLU A 196 11.02 -21.05 2.96
N PHE A 197 11.33 -22.11 2.21
CA PHE A 197 10.43 -23.23 1.91
C PHE A 197 10.35 -24.28 3.04
N GLY A 198 11.23 -24.22 4.02
CA GLY A 198 11.36 -25.20 5.11
C GLY A 198 12.34 -26.35 4.78
N ASP A 199 12.71 -26.50 3.52
CA ASP A 199 13.76 -27.42 3.01
C ASP A 199 15.11 -26.71 2.82
N GLY A 200 15.28 -25.51 3.40
CA GLY A 200 16.46 -24.66 3.25
C GLY A 200 16.46 -23.77 2.00
N ARG A 201 15.57 -23.97 1.03
CA ARG A 201 15.51 -23.09 -0.15
C ARG A 201 14.88 -21.74 0.20
N LEU A 202 15.49 -20.67 -0.31
CA LEU A 202 15.05 -19.29 -0.10
C LEU A 202 13.87 -18.91 -1.01
N LYS A 203 12.95 -18.13 -0.45
CA LYS A 203 11.85 -17.43 -1.13
C LYS A 203 12.14 -15.94 -1.17
N LEU A 204 11.66 -15.28 -2.22
CA LEU A 204 11.60 -13.83 -2.26
C LEU A 204 10.25 -13.42 -2.82
N GLY A 205 9.43 -12.81 -1.99
CA GLY A 205 8.06 -12.48 -2.39
C GLY A 205 7.31 -11.72 -1.32
N LEU A 206 6.03 -12.05 -1.11
CA LEU A 206 5.12 -11.25 -0.29
C LEU A 206 4.59 -12.06 0.89
N HIS A 207 4.04 -11.38 1.88
CA HIS A 207 3.36 -12.06 2.98
C HIS A 207 2.10 -12.79 2.49
N ALA A 208 1.91 -14.01 2.97
CA ALA A 208 0.68 -14.74 2.80
C ALA A 208 -0.47 -14.00 3.48
N MET A 209 -1.66 -14.08 2.89
CA MET A 209 -2.82 -13.35 3.37
C MET A 209 -3.14 -13.67 4.84
N GLY A 210 -3.14 -12.64 5.68
CA GLY A 210 -3.41 -12.75 7.12
C GLY A 210 -2.27 -13.36 7.94
N ARG A 211 -1.07 -13.52 7.35
CA ARG A 211 0.10 -14.11 8.00
C ARG A 211 1.33 -13.27 7.77
N PHE A 212 1.72 -12.50 8.79
CA PHE A 212 2.94 -11.71 8.77
C PHE A 212 4.20 -12.56 8.75
N ASP A 213 4.15 -13.83 9.14
CA ASP A 213 5.31 -14.70 9.33
C ASP A 213 5.56 -15.67 8.17
N VAL A 214 4.65 -15.73 7.19
CA VAL A 214 4.71 -16.70 6.09
C VAL A 214 4.90 -15.96 4.79
N ILE A 215 5.98 -16.26 4.06
CA ILE A 215 6.27 -15.68 2.76
C ILE A 215 5.81 -16.62 1.65
N ILE A 216 5.11 -16.06 0.66
CA ILE A 216 4.85 -16.69 -0.63
C ILE A 216 5.98 -16.32 -1.60
N ASP A 217 6.52 -17.31 -2.31
CA ASP A 217 7.45 -17.03 -3.40
C ASP A 217 6.65 -16.44 -4.57
N VAL A 218 7.14 -15.36 -5.15
CA VAL A 218 6.44 -14.61 -6.21
C VAL A 218 7.31 -14.58 -7.46
N ASP A 219 6.77 -15.03 -8.58
CA ASP A 219 7.47 -15.09 -9.87
C ASP A 219 7.10 -13.94 -10.81
N ASP A 220 5.83 -13.53 -10.77
CA ASP A 220 5.36 -12.33 -11.46
C ASP A 220 4.29 -11.63 -10.64
N CYS A 221 4.53 -10.37 -10.30
CA CYS A 221 3.55 -9.47 -9.75
C CYS A 221 3.05 -8.54 -10.86
N HIS A 222 1.85 -8.81 -11.39
CA HIS A 222 1.21 -8.01 -12.44
C HIS A 222 0.93 -6.55 -12.08
N LEU A 223 1.16 -6.14 -10.83
CA LEU A 223 1.08 -4.72 -10.45
C LEU A 223 2.41 -4.00 -10.67
N GLN A 224 3.56 -4.66 -10.59
CA GLN A 224 4.87 -4.00 -10.73
C GLN A 224 5.38 -4.14 -12.17
N PRO A 225 6.14 -3.16 -12.71
CA PRO A 225 6.82 -3.28 -14.00
C PRO A 225 7.60 -4.58 -14.18
N GLU A 226 7.72 -5.04 -15.42
CA GLU A 226 8.34 -6.33 -15.73
C GLU A 226 9.82 -6.36 -15.37
N VAL A 227 10.55 -5.26 -15.60
CA VAL A 227 11.95 -5.10 -15.19
C VAL A 227 12.14 -5.32 -13.68
N CYS A 228 11.24 -4.82 -12.83
CA CYS A 228 11.33 -5.04 -11.39
C CYS A 228 11.10 -6.52 -11.02
N ASN A 229 10.21 -7.21 -11.73
CA ASN A 229 10.02 -8.65 -11.55
C ASN A 229 11.28 -9.42 -11.96
N ALA A 230 11.94 -9.04 -13.06
CA ALA A 230 13.20 -9.62 -13.50
C ALA A 230 14.33 -9.40 -12.47
N VAL A 231 14.48 -8.18 -11.96
CA VAL A 231 15.43 -7.85 -10.89
C VAL A 231 15.19 -8.69 -9.64
N ARG A 232 13.93 -8.79 -9.15
CA ARG A 232 13.60 -9.64 -8.00
C ARG A 232 13.96 -11.10 -8.26
N ASN A 233 13.62 -11.63 -9.43
CA ASN A 233 13.90 -13.02 -9.79
C ASN A 233 15.42 -13.29 -9.86
N ARG A 234 16.20 -12.32 -10.35
CA ARG A 234 17.66 -12.40 -10.35
C ARG A 234 18.23 -12.37 -8.93
N VAL A 235 17.79 -11.45 -8.08
CA VAL A 235 18.19 -11.39 -6.66
C VAL A 235 17.88 -12.72 -5.96
N ARG A 236 16.71 -13.30 -6.21
CA ARG A 236 16.34 -14.61 -5.65
C ARG A 236 17.30 -15.72 -6.10
N ALA A 237 17.70 -15.72 -7.37
CA ALA A 237 18.66 -16.70 -7.89
C ALA A 237 20.04 -16.54 -7.24
N MET A 238 20.53 -15.29 -7.11
CA MET A 238 21.79 -14.98 -6.42
C MET A 238 21.74 -15.39 -4.95
N ALA A 239 20.65 -15.07 -4.26
CA ALA A 239 20.45 -15.44 -2.86
C ALA A 239 20.44 -16.95 -2.63
N ARG A 240 19.89 -17.72 -3.58
CA ARG A 240 19.94 -19.20 -3.54
C ARG A 240 21.34 -19.73 -3.81
N ALA A 241 22.06 -19.17 -4.79
CA ALA A 241 23.41 -19.60 -5.14
C ALA A 241 24.43 -19.27 -4.03
N GLY A 242 24.31 -18.08 -3.42
CA GLY A 242 25.17 -17.61 -2.33
C GLY A 242 24.77 -18.10 -0.94
N GLY A 243 23.76 -18.97 -0.82
CA GLY A 243 23.34 -19.54 0.47
C GLY A 243 22.86 -18.50 1.49
N TRP A 244 22.21 -17.43 1.04
CA TRP A 244 21.77 -16.35 1.93
C TRP A 244 20.72 -16.84 2.94
N THR A 245 20.84 -16.36 4.18
CA THR A 245 19.92 -16.75 5.26
C THR A 245 18.80 -15.72 5.43
N PRO A 246 17.53 -16.08 5.18
CA PRO A 246 16.39 -15.18 5.38
C PRO A 246 16.14 -14.92 6.87
N TYR A 247 15.62 -13.73 7.19
CA TYR A 247 15.27 -13.34 8.55
C TYR A 247 13.94 -13.95 8.99
N HIS A 248 13.95 -14.71 10.07
CA HIS A 248 12.78 -15.40 10.59
C HIS A 248 12.06 -14.55 11.65
N MET A 249 10.97 -13.87 11.28
CA MET A 249 10.28 -12.87 12.11
C MET A 249 9.78 -13.33 13.50
N ARG A 250 9.57 -14.63 13.73
CA ARG A 250 9.22 -15.16 15.06
C ARG A 250 10.42 -15.49 15.95
N ARG A 251 11.51 -15.94 15.33
CA ARG A 251 12.72 -16.40 16.02
C ARG A 251 13.74 -15.25 16.14
N HIS A 252 13.58 -14.22 15.30
CA HIS A 252 14.48 -13.09 15.16
C HIS A 252 15.92 -13.51 14.83
N THR A 253 16.07 -14.54 13.99
CA THR A 253 17.33 -15.10 13.52
C THR A 253 17.46 -14.93 12.01
N GLY A 254 18.68 -15.00 11.47
CA GLY A 254 18.94 -14.81 10.04
C GLY A 254 19.23 -13.35 9.67
N VAL A 255 19.52 -13.10 8.40
CA VAL A 255 20.13 -11.85 7.94
C VAL A 255 19.23 -11.08 6.99
N MET A 256 18.86 -11.68 5.86
CA MET A 256 18.17 -10.99 4.77
C MET A 256 16.71 -10.75 5.14
N ARG A 257 16.26 -9.49 5.20
CA ARG A 257 14.88 -9.14 5.58
C ARG A 257 14.04 -8.82 4.37
N HIS A 258 14.43 -7.78 3.63
CA HIS A 258 13.61 -7.24 2.55
C HIS A 258 14.45 -6.81 1.34
N LEU A 259 13.80 -6.85 0.18
CA LEU A 259 14.19 -6.16 -1.04
C LEU A 259 13.05 -5.20 -1.39
N ALA A 260 13.27 -3.90 -1.25
CA ALA A 260 12.38 -2.88 -1.76
C ALA A 260 12.84 -2.46 -3.15
N LEU A 261 11.96 -2.58 -4.14
CA LEU A 261 12.19 -2.10 -5.50
C LEU A 261 11.33 -0.88 -5.74
N ARG A 262 11.97 0.25 -6.04
CA ARG A 262 11.31 1.46 -6.51
C ARG A 262 11.70 1.71 -7.97
N SER A 263 10.77 2.18 -8.77
CA SER A 263 11.02 2.65 -10.12
C SER A 263 10.40 4.02 -10.34
N ALA A 264 10.88 4.76 -11.33
CA ALA A 264 10.11 5.81 -11.98
C ALA A 264 8.96 5.18 -12.80
N GLN A 265 8.04 6.01 -13.30
CA GLN A 265 7.00 5.58 -14.23
C GLN A 265 7.62 4.84 -15.42
N GLY A 266 6.98 3.75 -15.88
CA GLY A 266 7.46 2.93 -17.00
C GLY A 266 8.59 1.95 -16.65
N GLY A 267 9.39 2.23 -15.61
CA GLY A 267 10.50 1.37 -15.21
C GLY A 267 11.86 1.76 -15.81
N ASP A 268 12.03 3.01 -16.24
CA ASP A 268 13.26 3.47 -16.90
C ASP A 268 14.38 3.82 -15.91
N ALA A 269 14.03 4.12 -14.66
CA ALA A 269 14.96 4.33 -13.55
C ALA A 269 14.53 3.50 -12.34
N LEU A 270 15.44 2.71 -11.78
CA LEU A 270 15.19 1.79 -10.68
C LEU A 270 16.16 2.01 -9.52
N MET A 271 15.63 1.82 -8.33
CA MET A 271 16.37 1.68 -7.08
C MET A 271 16.06 0.33 -6.45
N ALA A 272 17.11 -0.42 -6.11
CA ALA A 272 17.03 -1.63 -5.32
C ALA A 272 17.56 -1.37 -3.91
N ALA A 273 16.68 -1.40 -2.90
CA ALA A 273 17.04 -1.21 -1.51
C ALA A 273 16.95 -2.54 -0.74
N PHE A 274 18.09 -3.03 -0.29
CA PHE A 274 18.21 -4.23 0.54
C PHE A 274 18.13 -3.86 2.01
N SER A 275 17.45 -4.69 2.81
CA SER A 275 17.46 -4.58 4.26
C SER A 275 17.92 -5.87 4.90
N THR A 276 18.86 -5.76 5.83
CA THR A 276 19.35 -6.85 6.67
C THR A 276 19.04 -6.61 8.15
N SER A 277 19.04 -7.66 8.96
CA SER A 277 18.88 -7.55 10.43
C SER A 277 20.15 -7.03 11.12
N GLY A 278 21.29 -7.13 10.44
CA GLY A 278 22.63 -6.77 10.90
C GLY A 278 23.62 -6.91 9.76
N GLU A 279 24.90 -6.73 10.05
CA GLU A 279 25.99 -7.10 9.14
C GLU A 279 26.45 -8.55 9.38
N PRO A 280 26.99 -9.24 8.35
CA PRO A 280 27.19 -8.75 6.97
C PRO A 280 25.98 -8.98 6.06
N PHE A 281 25.83 -8.15 5.02
CA PHE A 281 25.11 -8.53 3.80
C PHE A 281 26.09 -9.33 2.93
N PRO A 282 25.90 -10.65 2.74
CA PRO A 282 26.81 -11.47 1.93
C PRO A 282 26.93 -10.93 0.51
N ASP A 283 28.17 -10.77 0.05
CA ASP A 283 28.50 -10.36 -1.33
C ASP A 283 27.81 -9.07 -1.79
N ALA A 284 27.58 -8.13 -0.86
CA ALA A 284 26.78 -6.93 -1.10
C ALA A 284 27.25 -6.12 -2.32
N ARG A 285 28.57 -5.88 -2.42
CA ARG A 285 29.16 -5.09 -3.51
C ARG A 285 29.05 -5.80 -4.85
N GLU A 286 29.47 -7.06 -4.91
CA GLU A 286 29.37 -7.90 -6.11
C GLU A 286 27.91 -8.02 -6.57
N THR A 287 26.98 -8.18 -5.62
CA THR A 287 25.54 -8.21 -5.90
C THR A 287 25.08 -6.91 -6.55
N ALA A 288 25.45 -5.77 -5.96
CA ALA A 288 25.05 -4.46 -6.47
C ALA A 288 25.62 -4.19 -7.87
N GLU A 289 26.90 -4.49 -8.08
CA GLU A 289 27.59 -4.32 -9.37
C GLU A 289 27.01 -5.25 -10.45
N THR A 290 26.72 -6.51 -10.11
CA THR A 290 26.07 -7.47 -11.02
C THR A 290 24.68 -6.97 -11.44
N LEU A 291 23.87 -6.51 -10.49
CA LEU A 291 22.54 -5.99 -10.79
C LEU A 291 22.60 -4.75 -11.69
N ALA A 292 23.50 -3.81 -11.41
CA ALA A 292 23.66 -2.61 -12.23
C ALA A 292 24.16 -2.94 -13.66
N ALA A 293 25.01 -3.96 -13.80
CA ALA A 293 25.49 -4.41 -15.10
C ALA A 293 24.43 -5.15 -15.93
N GLU A 294 23.62 -6.01 -15.29
CA GLU A 294 22.58 -6.80 -15.96
C GLU A 294 21.31 -5.98 -16.26
N PHE A 295 21.01 -4.96 -15.45
CA PHE A 295 19.83 -4.11 -15.57
C PHE A 295 20.25 -2.65 -15.66
N PRO A 296 20.47 -2.09 -16.87
CA PRO A 296 20.89 -0.71 -17.05
C PRO A 296 19.95 0.34 -16.44
N GLN A 297 18.69 -0.03 -16.19
CA GLN A 297 17.73 0.84 -15.53
C GLN A 297 18.01 1.00 -14.02
N ILE A 298 18.81 0.12 -13.40
CA ILE A 298 19.24 0.28 -12.00
C ILE A 298 20.22 1.44 -11.91
N GLN A 299 19.74 2.55 -11.35
CA GLN A 299 20.55 3.72 -11.08
C GLN A 299 21.08 3.72 -9.65
N SER A 300 20.41 3.01 -8.74
CA SER A 300 20.74 3.02 -7.31
C SER A 300 20.59 1.63 -6.69
N VAL A 301 21.60 1.21 -5.93
CA VAL A 301 21.51 0.05 -5.04
C VAL A 301 21.88 0.48 -3.63
N MET A 302 20.94 0.31 -2.70
CA MET A 302 21.06 0.76 -1.32
C MET A 302 21.06 -0.43 -0.36
N HIS A 303 21.75 -0.29 0.76
CA HIS A 303 21.72 -1.25 1.86
C HIS A 303 21.37 -0.56 3.18
N PHE A 304 20.34 -1.09 3.84
CA PHE A 304 19.85 -0.65 5.14
C PHE A 304 20.06 -1.76 6.17
N VAL A 305 20.44 -1.36 7.38
CA VAL A 305 20.54 -2.28 8.53
C VAL A 305 19.38 -1.98 9.48
N ASN A 306 18.46 -2.94 9.63
CA ASN A 306 17.32 -2.85 10.52
C ASN A 306 17.40 -3.92 11.63
N PRO A 307 18.02 -3.60 12.78
CA PRO A 307 18.14 -4.52 13.92
C PRO A 307 16.83 -4.68 14.70
N SER A 308 15.80 -3.89 14.39
CA SER A 308 14.54 -3.91 15.13
C SER A 308 13.73 -5.18 14.87
N LYS A 309 12.82 -5.48 15.80
CA LYS A 309 11.80 -6.51 15.62
C LYS A 309 10.65 -6.07 14.71
N GLY A 310 10.64 -4.81 14.26
CA GLY A 310 9.62 -4.24 13.40
C GLY A 310 9.67 -4.77 11.96
N GLY A 311 8.55 -4.66 11.23
CA GLY A 311 8.42 -5.14 9.86
C GLY A 311 8.77 -4.13 8.77
N ALA A 312 9.40 -3.00 9.10
CA ALA A 312 9.73 -1.98 8.11
C ALA A 312 10.77 -2.49 7.11
N ALA A 313 10.49 -2.34 5.81
CA ALA A 313 11.37 -2.78 4.74
C ALA A 313 12.57 -1.86 4.54
N VAL A 314 12.37 -0.55 4.69
CA VAL A 314 13.39 0.48 4.59
C VAL A 314 13.22 1.40 5.80
N GLN A 315 14.27 1.54 6.60
CA GLN A 315 14.27 2.39 7.78
C GLN A 315 15.71 2.69 8.20
N GLY A 316 15.95 3.95 8.55
CA GLY A 316 17.23 4.39 9.10
C GLY A 316 18.23 4.76 8.01
N GLU A 317 19.46 5.03 8.41
CA GLU A 317 20.50 5.47 7.49
C GLU A 317 20.91 4.33 6.54
N GLY A 318 20.71 4.54 5.24
CA GLY A 318 21.07 3.60 4.19
C GLY A 318 22.42 3.95 3.56
N ARG A 319 23.23 2.93 3.26
CA ARG A 319 24.47 3.07 2.52
C ARG A 319 24.25 2.78 1.04
N ALA A 320 24.69 3.69 0.17
CA ALA A 320 24.76 3.41 -1.26
C ALA A 320 25.87 2.38 -1.56
N LEU A 321 25.52 1.32 -2.27
CA LEU A 321 26.45 0.32 -2.81
C LEU A 321 26.82 0.66 -4.26
N VAL A 322 25.84 1.15 -5.04
CA VAL A 322 26.00 1.65 -6.41
C VAL A 322 25.12 2.87 -6.59
N GLY A 323 25.66 3.89 -7.27
CA GLY A 323 24.91 5.09 -7.67
C GLY A 323 24.50 6.01 -6.52
N PRO A 324 23.64 7.02 -6.81
CA PRO A 324 23.12 7.93 -5.79
C PRO A 324 22.08 7.25 -4.88
N ASP A 325 21.75 7.91 -3.77
CA ASP A 325 20.72 7.51 -2.79
C ASP A 325 19.27 7.83 -3.20
N ARG A 326 19.07 8.15 -4.47
CA ARG A 326 17.81 8.65 -5.04
C ARG A 326 17.67 8.24 -6.51
N ILE A 327 16.43 8.24 -6.97
CA ILE A 327 16.08 8.24 -8.40
C ILE A 327 15.21 9.46 -8.69
N VAL A 328 15.07 9.83 -9.96
CA VAL A 328 14.17 10.92 -10.38
C VAL A 328 12.87 10.33 -10.89
N GLU A 329 11.74 10.84 -10.42
CA GLU A 329 10.40 10.57 -10.93
C GLU A 329 9.81 11.87 -11.49
N THR A 330 9.02 11.78 -12.57
CA THR A 330 8.36 12.93 -13.16
C THR A 330 6.85 12.81 -12.98
N ILE A 331 6.22 13.87 -12.43
CA ILE A 331 4.77 13.94 -12.21
C ILE A 331 4.27 15.29 -12.72
N LEU A 332 3.42 15.31 -13.74
CA LEU A 332 2.91 16.57 -14.33
C LEU A 332 4.05 17.55 -14.69
N GLY A 333 5.15 17.01 -15.24
CA GLY A 333 6.35 17.77 -15.60
C GLY A 333 7.12 18.35 -14.41
N LEU A 334 6.88 17.88 -13.19
CA LEU A 334 7.70 18.15 -12.01
C LEU A 334 8.66 16.99 -11.80
N GLU A 335 9.96 17.26 -11.81
CA GLU A 335 10.99 16.28 -11.46
C GLU A 335 11.16 16.25 -9.94
N LEU A 336 11.08 15.04 -9.38
CA LEU A 336 11.15 14.79 -7.95
C LEU A 336 12.27 13.80 -7.68
N GLU A 337 13.20 14.18 -6.83
CA GLU A 337 14.19 13.25 -6.29
C GLU A 337 13.54 12.38 -5.22
N VAL A 338 13.64 11.06 -5.39
CA VAL A 338 12.94 10.08 -4.56
C VAL A 338 13.93 9.10 -3.95
N SER A 339 14.07 9.15 -2.62
CA SER A 339 14.88 8.20 -1.87
C SER A 339 14.12 6.88 -1.61
N ALA A 340 14.82 5.88 -1.07
CA ALA A 340 14.22 4.61 -0.68
C ALA A 340 13.10 4.78 0.37
N GLU A 341 13.28 5.71 1.31
CA GLU A 341 12.38 5.97 2.44
C GLU A 341 11.22 6.91 2.09
N SER A 342 11.41 7.84 1.15
CA SER A 342 10.41 8.87 0.83
C SER A 342 9.06 8.29 0.43
N PHE A 343 7.98 8.75 1.07
CA PHE A 343 6.64 8.42 0.61
C PHE A 343 6.34 9.09 -0.73
N MET A 344 5.85 8.32 -1.68
CA MET A 344 5.33 8.78 -2.97
C MET A 344 4.11 7.94 -3.33
N GLN A 345 3.21 8.51 -4.13
CA GLN A 345 2.06 7.75 -4.63
C GLN A 345 2.54 6.55 -5.44
N THR A 346 2.01 5.37 -5.11
CA THR A 346 2.53 4.12 -5.70
C THR A 346 2.11 3.88 -7.15
N ASN A 347 1.29 4.76 -7.73
CA ASN A 347 0.81 4.69 -9.10
C ASN A 347 0.95 6.08 -9.72
N THR A 348 2.02 6.30 -10.48
CA THR A 348 2.35 7.63 -11.04
C THR A 348 1.26 8.13 -12.00
N ALA A 349 0.76 7.28 -12.90
CA ALA A 349 -0.31 7.65 -13.86
C ALA A 349 -1.62 8.10 -13.16
N GLN A 350 -2.02 7.43 -12.08
CA GLN A 350 -3.20 7.85 -11.31
C GLN A 350 -2.90 9.02 -10.36
N CYS A 351 -1.65 9.16 -9.92
CA CYS A 351 -1.18 10.30 -9.16
C CYS A 351 -1.31 11.60 -9.97
N GLU A 352 -0.93 11.58 -11.25
CA GLU A 352 -1.10 12.71 -12.15
C GLU A 352 -2.58 13.11 -12.29
N ARG A 353 -3.47 12.14 -12.50
CA ARG A 353 -4.93 12.39 -12.56
C ARG A 353 -5.47 12.96 -11.26
N LEU A 354 -5.02 12.43 -10.10
CA LEU A 354 -5.41 12.92 -8.78
C LEU A 354 -4.97 14.37 -8.58
N TYR A 355 -3.71 14.68 -8.89
CA TYR A 355 -3.16 16.02 -8.71
C TYR A 355 -3.78 17.01 -9.68
N GLN A 356 -4.00 16.63 -10.94
CA GLN A 356 -4.70 17.48 -11.89
C GLN A 356 -6.12 17.79 -11.42
N ALA A 357 -6.89 16.78 -10.99
CA ALA A 357 -8.24 16.99 -10.47
C ALA A 357 -8.27 17.90 -9.23
N LEU A 358 -7.25 17.80 -8.36
CA LEU A 358 -7.09 18.71 -7.22
C LEU A 358 -6.83 20.15 -7.69
N LEU A 359 -5.87 20.34 -8.58
CA LEU A 359 -5.49 21.67 -9.08
C LEU A 359 -6.63 22.35 -9.84
N ASP A 360 -7.43 21.57 -10.59
CA ASP A 360 -8.59 22.07 -11.32
C ASP A 360 -9.72 22.48 -10.36
N ALA A 361 -9.93 21.70 -9.28
CA ALA A 361 -10.93 22.01 -8.27
C ALA A 361 -10.58 23.24 -7.40
N CYS A 362 -9.31 23.64 -7.35
CA CYS A 362 -8.87 24.84 -6.63
C CYS A 362 -9.14 26.14 -7.40
N GLU A 363 -9.33 26.08 -8.72
CA GLU A 363 -9.67 27.23 -9.57
C GLU A 363 -8.74 28.46 -9.39
N PHE A 364 -7.42 28.22 -9.26
CA PHE A 364 -6.44 29.28 -9.02
C PHE A 364 -6.47 30.40 -10.08
N ASP A 365 -6.48 31.65 -9.62
CA ASP A 365 -6.33 32.86 -10.43
C ASP A 365 -4.95 33.53 -10.30
N GLY A 366 -4.10 33.02 -9.40
CA GLY A 366 -2.74 33.50 -9.19
C GLY A 366 -2.60 34.51 -8.06
N THR A 367 -3.67 34.78 -7.31
CA THR A 367 -3.65 35.70 -6.16
C THR A 367 -3.64 34.98 -4.80
N GLU A 368 -3.86 33.67 -4.79
CA GLU A 368 -4.11 32.91 -3.58
C GLU A 368 -2.84 32.62 -2.76
N THR A 369 -3.01 32.51 -1.44
CA THR A 369 -2.04 31.87 -0.55
C THR A 369 -2.54 30.47 -0.19
N VAL A 370 -1.80 29.45 -0.60
CA VAL A 370 -2.11 28.04 -0.37
C VAL A 370 -1.33 27.55 0.85
N LEU A 371 -2.00 26.86 1.76
CA LEU A 371 -1.37 26.12 2.85
C LEU A 371 -1.46 24.63 2.52
N ASP A 372 -0.33 23.99 2.23
CA ASP A 372 -0.28 22.55 2.00
C ASP A 372 0.01 21.84 3.33
N LEU A 373 -0.92 21.02 3.80
CA LEU A 373 -0.80 20.28 5.05
C LEU A 373 -0.49 18.82 4.76
N TYR A 374 0.43 18.23 5.53
CA TYR A 374 0.90 16.85 5.34
C TYR A 374 1.60 16.65 3.98
N THR A 375 2.39 17.64 3.58
CA THR A 375 3.00 17.78 2.25
C THR A 375 3.88 16.61 1.81
N GLY A 376 4.47 15.88 2.76
CA GLY A 376 5.40 14.79 2.46
C GLY A 376 6.60 15.31 1.66
N ALA A 377 6.80 14.78 0.46
CA ALA A 377 7.83 15.26 -0.48
C ALA A 377 7.44 16.57 -1.21
N GLY A 378 6.28 17.14 -0.92
CA GLY A 378 5.79 18.42 -1.45
C GLY A 378 5.30 18.45 -2.91
N PRO A 379 4.93 17.35 -3.59
CA PRO A 379 4.55 17.44 -5.01
C PRO A 379 3.31 18.33 -5.24
N ILE A 380 2.33 18.30 -4.32
CA ILE A 380 1.13 19.15 -4.42
C ILE A 380 1.50 20.63 -4.25
N ALA A 381 2.20 20.99 -3.17
CA ALA A 381 2.73 22.33 -2.96
C ALA A 381 3.51 22.87 -4.17
N LEU A 382 4.44 22.08 -4.72
CA LEU A 382 5.27 22.49 -5.86
C LEU A 382 4.46 22.68 -7.14
N LEU A 383 3.42 21.87 -7.36
CA LEU A 383 2.50 22.05 -8.49
C LEU A 383 1.59 23.27 -8.29
N ALA A 384 1.08 23.49 -7.07
CA ALA A 384 0.27 24.66 -6.73
C ALA A 384 1.07 25.96 -6.85
N ALA A 385 2.36 25.95 -6.51
CA ALA A 385 3.26 27.11 -6.62
C ALA A 385 3.44 27.61 -8.06
N ARG A 386 3.14 26.77 -9.06
CA ARG A 386 3.11 27.20 -10.48
C ARG A 386 1.86 28.03 -10.82
N ARG A 387 0.82 28.00 -9.99
CA ARG A 387 -0.50 28.58 -10.26
C ARG A 387 -0.95 29.63 -9.23
N ALA A 388 -0.50 29.54 -7.98
CA ALA A 388 -0.88 30.45 -6.89
C ALA A 388 0.20 31.52 -6.60
N ALA A 389 -0.15 32.60 -5.90
CA ALA A 389 0.81 33.65 -5.52
C ALA A 389 1.86 33.15 -4.52
N ARG A 390 1.43 32.33 -3.57
CA ARG A 390 2.28 31.83 -2.48
C ARG A 390 1.80 30.46 -2.00
N VAL A 391 2.74 29.59 -1.68
CA VAL A 391 2.48 28.32 -1.00
C VAL A 391 3.27 28.28 0.32
N VAL A 392 2.63 27.77 1.37
CA VAL A 392 3.19 27.61 2.73
C VAL A 392 3.19 26.14 3.12
#